data_AF-A0A6G8P1F1-F1
#
_entry.id   AF-A0A6G8P1F1-F1
#
_cell.length_a   1.000
_cell.length_b   1.000
_cell.length_c   1.000
_cell.angle_alpha   90.00
_cell.angle_beta   90.00
_cell.angle_gamma   90.00
#
_symmetry.space_group_name_H-M   'P 1'
#
loop_
_entity.id
_entity.type
_entity.pdbx_description
1 polymer ?
#
loop_
_entity_poly.entity_id
_entity_poly.type
_entity_poly.pdbx_seq_one_letter_code
_entity_poly.pdbx_strand_id
1 'polypeptide(L)'
;MTNETEVPEVSLDAAEQVPDSKLGLYYVSAVASDRRKWWPLLGPFPDDHAGAIRKIDAVRKLACELDPRGCWYSYGAVRIEHQDKPPQGALNGHLL
;
A
#
# COMPACT_ATOMS: atom_id res chain seq x y z
N MET A 1 -33.94 -27.34 19.09
CA MET A 1 -33.74 -25.98 18.58
C MET A 1 -32.25 -25.73 18.61
N THR A 2 -31.58 -26.09 17.52
CA THR A 2 -30.13 -25.92 17.37
C THR A 2 -29.89 -24.48 16.95
N ASN A 3 -29.28 -23.69 17.84
CA ASN A 3 -28.78 -22.38 17.48
C ASN A 3 -27.54 -22.58 16.60
N GLU A 4 -27.68 -22.18 15.34
CA GLU A 4 -26.58 -22.06 14.40
C GLU A 4 -25.69 -20.90 14.86
N THR A 5 -24.58 -21.24 15.50
CA THR A 5 -23.52 -20.27 15.78
C THR A 5 -22.88 -19.91 14.45
N GLU A 6 -23.18 -18.70 14.00
CA GLU A 6 -22.60 -18.01 12.86
C GLU A 6 -21.07 -18.21 12.86
N VAL A 7 -20.58 -19.00 11.90
CA VAL A 7 -19.15 -19.11 11.63
C VAL A 7 -18.73 -17.77 11.01
N PRO A 8 -17.74 -17.04 11.55
CA PRO A 8 -17.22 -15.89 10.84
C PRO A 8 -16.58 -16.42 9.56
N GLU A 9 -17.15 -16.08 8.41
CA GLU A 9 -16.51 -16.26 7.11
C GLU A 9 -15.20 -15.45 7.13
N VAL A 10 -14.10 -16.10 7.48
CA VAL A 10 -12.77 -15.57 7.25
C VAL A 10 -12.58 -15.55 5.74
N SER A 11 -12.88 -14.39 5.17
CA SER A 11 -12.61 -14.06 3.78
C SER A 11 -11.12 -14.27 3.51
N LEU A 12 -10.81 -15.23 2.65
CA LEU A 12 -9.47 -15.74 2.37
C LEU A 12 -8.78 -14.99 1.23
N ASP A 13 -9.34 -13.87 0.78
CA ASP A 13 -8.95 -13.21 -0.45
C ASP A 13 -8.49 -11.78 -0.19
N ALA A 14 -7.19 -11.56 -0.39
CA ALA A 14 -6.44 -10.31 -0.24
C ALA A 14 -6.25 -9.82 1.20
N ALA A 15 -4.99 -9.63 1.59
CA ALA A 15 -4.64 -8.81 2.75
C ALA A 15 -5.00 -7.34 2.44
N GLU A 16 -6.30 -7.01 2.40
CA GLU A 16 -6.76 -5.63 2.36
C GLU A 16 -6.26 -4.96 3.64
N GLN A 17 -5.32 -4.03 3.48
CA GLN A 17 -4.86 -3.23 4.60
C GLN A 17 -6.05 -2.43 5.11
N VAL A 18 -6.37 -2.62 6.40
CA VAL A 18 -7.44 -1.84 7.04
C VAL A 18 -7.06 -0.36 6.99
N PRO A 19 -7.95 0.52 6.50
CA PRO A 19 -7.71 1.97 6.47
C PRO A 19 -7.50 2.51 7.89
N ASP A 20 -6.24 2.66 8.27
CA ASP A 20 -5.81 3.44 9.44
C ASP A 20 -6.35 4.88 9.39
N SER A 21 -7.00 5.33 10.47
CA SER A 21 -7.67 6.64 10.58
C SER A 21 -6.78 7.74 11.19
N LYS A 22 -5.47 7.51 11.32
CA LYS A 22 -4.57 8.50 11.93
C LYS A 22 -4.15 9.54 10.90
N LEU A 23 -3.91 10.76 11.38
CA LEU A 23 -3.38 11.82 10.53
C LEU A 23 -1.91 11.54 10.20
N GLY A 24 -1.50 11.79 8.96
CA GLY A 24 -0.19 11.42 8.47
C GLY A 24 -0.08 11.44 6.96
N LEU A 25 1.13 11.15 6.48
CA LEU A 25 1.39 11.03 5.05
C LEU A 25 1.43 9.55 4.69
N TYR A 26 0.47 9.14 3.87
CA TYR A 26 0.37 7.77 3.37
C TYR A 26 1.06 7.64 2.02
N TYR A 27 1.72 6.50 1.83
CA TYR A 27 2.45 6.19 0.61
C TYR A 27 2.15 4.77 0.18
N VAL A 28 2.07 4.54 -1.12
CA VAL A 28 2.30 3.20 -1.66
C VAL A 28 3.80 2.96 -1.67
N SER A 29 4.21 1.86 -1.06
CA SER A 29 5.60 1.44 -0.96
C SER A 29 5.81 0.06 -1.57
N ALA A 30 7.05 -0.20 -1.98
CA ALA A 30 7.52 -1.54 -2.30
C ALA A 30 8.68 -1.93 -1.40
N VAL A 31 8.76 -3.23 -1.10
CA VAL A 31 9.78 -3.84 -0.27
C VAL A 31 10.35 -5.03 -1.04
N ALA A 32 11.67 -5.11 -1.15
CA ALA A 32 12.33 -6.25 -1.78
C ALA A 32 12.21 -7.50 -0.89
N SER A 33 12.44 -8.68 -1.47
CA SER A 33 12.32 -9.96 -0.74
C SER A 33 13.23 -10.05 0.50
N ASP A 34 14.29 -9.25 0.58
CA ASP A 34 15.19 -9.19 1.75
C ASP A 34 14.61 -8.35 2.91
N ARG A 35 13.48 -7.65 2.69
CA ARG A 35 12.74 -6.79 3.62
C ARG A 35 13.56 -5.73 4.37
N ARG A 36 14.77 -5.43 3.92
CA ARG A 36 15.67 -4.48 4.61
C ARG A 36 15.36 -3.04 4.30
N LYS A 37 14.77 -2.77 3.13
CA LYS A 37 14.49 -1.42 2.65
C LYS A 37 13.13 -1.38 1.98
N TRP A 38 12.37 -0.35 2.34
CA TRP A 38 11.16 0.03 1.65
C TRP A 38 11.45 1.26 0.79
N TRP A 39 10.72 1.40 -0.32
CA TRP A 39 10.80 2.55 -1.21
C TRP A 39 9.43 3.18 -1.41
N PRO A 40 9.28 4.51 -1.25
CA PRO A 40 8.05 5.20 -1.60
C PRO A 40 7.89 5.20 -3.13
N LEU A 41 6.83 4.56 -3.61
CA LEU A 41 6.48 4.51 -5.03
C LEU A 41 5.43 5.56 -5.39
N LEU A 42 4.43 5.80 -4.54
CA LEU A 42 3.38 6.78 -4.82
C LEU A 42 2.98 7.53 -3.54
N GLY A 43 2.78 8.84 -3.63
CA GLY A 43 2.41 9.71 -2.51
C GLY A 43 3.38 10.90 -2.36
N PRO A 44 3.18 11.79 -1.38
CA PRO A 44 2.28 11.64 -0.25
C PRO A 44 0.79 11.75 -0.58
N PHE A 45 0.00 10.88 0.05
CA PHE A 45 -1.45 11.05 0.23
C PHE A 45 -1.70 11.58 1.65
N PRO A 46 -2.02 12.87 1.81
CA PRO A 46 -2.25 13.46 3.13
C PRO A 46 -3.56 12.93 3.71
N ASP A 47 -3.49 12.30 4.89
CA ASP A 47 -4.61 11.78 5.68
C ASP A 47 -5.54 10.79 4.94
N ASP A 48 -5.14 10.32 3.75
CA ASP A 48 -5.91 9.45 2.89
C ASP A 48 -5.21 8.10 2.67
N HIS A 49 -5.32 7.24 3.68
CA HIS A 49 -4.83 5.88 3.59
C HIS A 49 -5.62 5.04 2.58
N ALA A 50 -6.94 5.25 2.51
CA ALA A 50 -7.80 4.50 1.61
C ALA A 50 -7.47 4.78 0.14
N GLY A 51 -7.16 6.04 -0.21
CA GLY A 51 -6.68 6.42 -1.52
C GLY A 51 -5.34 5.74 -1.86
N ALA A 52 -4.41 5.67 -0.90
CA ALA A 52 -3.14 4.96 -1.10
C ALA A 52 -3.37 3.46 -1.35
N ILE A 53 -4.23 2.79 -0.57
CA ILE A 53 -4.54 1.36 -0.73
C ILE A 53 -5.11 1.06 -2.12
N ARG A 54 -6.08 1.87 -2.58
CA ARG A 54 -6.71 1.71 -3.91
C ARG A 54 -5.70 1.83 -5.06
N LYS A 55 -4.56 2.47 -4.84
CA LYS A 55 -3.52 2.67 -5.85
C LYS A 55 -2.47 1.55 -5.86
N ILE A 56 -2.47 0.62 -4.89
CA ILE A 56 -1.46 -0.44 -4.78
C ILE A 56 -1.38 -1.28 -6.06
N ASP A 57 -2.50 -1.75 -6.61
CA ASP A 57 -2.50 -2.57 -7.82
C ASP A 57 -2.00 -1.82 -9.05
N ALA A 58 -2.40 -0.55 -9.21
CA ALA A 58 -1.93 0.30 -10.30
C ALA A 58 -0.41 0.53 -10.21
N VAL A 59 0.09 0.79 -9.00
CA VAL A 59 1.52 0.94 -8.72
C VAL A 59 2.28 -0.35 -8.98
N ARG A 60 1.76 -1.50 -8.55
CA ARG A 60 2.37 -2.82 -8.78
C ARG A 60 2.49 -3.10 -10.27
N LYS A 61 1.41 -2.88 -11.03
CA LYS A 61 1.40 -3.09 -12.48
C LYS A 61 2.45 -2.22 -13.17
N LEU A 62 2.44 -0.92 -12.89
CA LEU A 62 3.40 0.01 -13.50
C LEU A 62 4.85 -0.30 -13.08
N ALA A 63 5.07 -0.67 -11.82
CA ALA A 63 6.40 -1.05 -11.34
C ALA A 63 6.91 -2.32 -12.04
N CYS A 64 6.06 -3.32 -12.27
CA CYS A 64 6.38 -4.51 -13.07
C CYS A 64 6.66 -4.18 -14.55
N GLU A 65 5.97 -3.19 -15.13
CA GLU A 65 6.18 -2.74 -16.51
C GLU A 65 7.52 -1.99 -16.68
N LEU A 66 7.89 -1.16 -15.70
CA LEU A 66 9.14 -0.39 -15.70
C LEU A 66 10.37 -1.26 -15.34
N ASP A 67 10.22 -2.16 -14.37
CA ASP A 67 11.24 -3.11 -13.96
C ASP A 67 10.61 -4.49 -13.74
N PRO A 68 10.95 -5.50 -14.56
CA PRO A 68 10.43 -6.87 -14.40
C PRO A 68 10.69 -7.47 -13.01
N ARG A 69 11.71 -7.00 -12.29
CA ARG A 69 12.02 -7.43 -10.91
C ARG A 69 11.01 -6.91 -9.90
N GLY A 70 10.25 -5.87 -10.24
CA GLY A 70 9.16 -5.33 -9.43
C GLY A 70 8.14 -6.40 -9.06
N CYS A 71 7.92 -7.38 -9.92
CA CYS A 71 6.99 -8.48 -9.65
C CYS A 71 7.41 -9.39 -8.48
N TRP A 72 8.67 -9.29 -8.03
CA TRP A 72 9.19 -10.00 -6.86
C TRP A 72 9.19 -9.16 -5.58
N TYR A 73 8.70 -7.91 -5.67
CA TYR A 73 8.56 -7.03 -4.52
C TYR A 73 7.20 -7.20 -3.86
N SER A 74 7.15 -6.94 -2.56
CA SER A 74 5.91 -6.83 -1.81
C SER A 74 5.45 -5.38 -1.79
N TYR A 75 4.19 -5.13 -2.13
CA TYR A 75 3.61 -3.79 -2.22
C TYR A 75 2.63 -3.57 -1.08
N GLY A 76 2.59 -2.34 -0.55
CA GLY A 76 1.66 -1.99 0.51
C GLY A 76 1.67 -0.49 0.81
N ALA A 77 0.62 -0.03 1.45
CA ALA A 77 0.52 1.31 2.01
C ALA A 77 1.30 1.40 3.32
N VAL A 78 2.07 2.49 3.48
CA VAL A 78 2.81 2.82 4.70
C VAL A 78 2.47 4.24 5.13
N ARG A 79 2.33 4.44 6.44
CA ARG A 79 2.23 5.77 7.04
C ARG A 79 3.62 6.21 7.50
N ILE A 80 4.02 7.41 7.11
CA ILE A 80 5.11 8.12 7.77
C ILE A 80 4.56 9.34 8.49
N GLU A 81 5.24 9.74 9.55
CA GLU A 81 4.94 10.98 10.26
C GLU A 81 5.17 12.18 9.33
N HIS A 82 4.47 13.27 9.63
CA HIS A 82 4.64 14.53 8.91
C HIS A 82 6.09 15.00 9.02
N GLN A 83 6.71 15.26 7.87
CA GLN A 83 8.06 15.81 7.73
C GLN A 83 7.99 17.07 6.87
N ASP A 84 8.81 18.09 7.16
CA ASP A 84 8.86 19.34 6.38
C ASP A 84 9.20 19.12 4.89
N LYS A 85 9.94 18.05 4.58
CA LYS A 85 10.32 17.67 3.22
C LYS A 85 10.02 16.19 3.00
N PRO A 86 8.75 15.83 2.74
CA PRO A 86 8.37 14.44 2.58
C PRO A 86 9.00 13.85 1.31
N PRO A 87 9.50 12.60 1.37
CA PRO A 87 9.99 11.90 0.20
C PRO A 87 8.85 11.78 -0.82
N GLN A 88 9.13 12.06 -2.09
CA GLN A 88 8.13 11.91 -3.15
C GLN A 88 8.16 10.48 -3.71
N GLY A 89 6.99 9.93 -4.02
CA GLY A 89 6.89 8.65 -4.68
C GLY A 89 7.55 8.67 -6.07
N ALA A 90 8.35 7.65 -6.36
CA ALA A 90 9.06 7.55 -7.64
C ALA A 90 8.13 7.52 -8.87
N LEU A 91 6.87 7.10 -8.70
CA LEU A 91 5.85 6.98 -9.74
C LEU A 91 4.82 8.12 -9.72
N ASN A 92 5.03 9.16 -8.92
CA ASN A 92 4.10 10.31 -8.86
C ASN A 92 3.82 10.89 -10.24
N GLY A 93 4.85 11.13 -11.06
CA GLY A 93 4.70 11.69 -12.40
C GLY A 93 3.95 10.80 -13.41
N HIS A 94 3.62 9.56 -13.05
CA HIS A 94 2.89 8.62 -13.90
C HIS A 94 1.47 8.34 -13.41
N LEU A 95 1.17 8.56 -12.13
CA LEU A 95 -0.04 8.05 -11.46
C LEU A 95 -0.81 9.09 -10.62
N LEU A 96 -0.27 10.31 -10.49
CA LEU A 96 -0.89 11.48 -9.86
C LEU A 96 -1.17 12.59 -10.88
#